data_AF-A0A924Y7P0-F1
#
_entry.id   AF-A0A924Y7P0-F1
#
_cell.length_a   1.000
_cell.length_b   1.000
_cell.length_c   1.000
_cell.angle_alpha   90.00
_cell.angle_beta   90.00
_cell.angle_gamma   90.00
#
_symmetry.space_group_name_H-M   'P 1'
#
loop_
_entity.id
_entity.type
_entity.pdbx_description
1 polymer ?
#
loop_
_entity_poly.entity_id
_entity_poly.type
_entity_poly.pdbx_seq_one_letter_code
_entity_poly.pdbx_strand_id
1 'polypeptide(L)'
;MPNMPPTVARMRRRTPRRAGNYYLKITGFALVAAVGVYAAWAFAVKIIHPYQMGWKVAQDVKKVENELRRQHAQNALLEKRLAYLKTPEGAETEARRAGFARPGEQVYLIRPAKTTK
;
A
#
# COMPACT_ATOMS: atom_id res chain seq x y z
N MET A 1 -39.59 -73.91 65.80
CA MET A 1 -39.36 -73.48 64.40
C MET A 1 -38.55 -72.18 64.43
N PRO A 2 -37.47 -72.07 63.65
CA PRO A 2 -36.41 -71.07 63.85
C PRO A 2 -36.74 -69.70 63.24
N ASN A 3 -36.42 -68.63 63.98
CA ASN A 3 -36.52 -67.24 63.53
C ASN A 3 -35.40 -66.91 62.53
N MET A 4 -35.75 -66.58 61.30
CA MET A 4 -34.82 -66.01 60.30
C MET A 4 -34.67 -64.50 60.51
N PRO A 5 -33.45 -63.93 60.46
CA PRO A 5 -33.29 -62.48 60.39
C PRO A 5 -33.58 -61.96 58.96
N PRO A 6 -34.08 -60.72 58.81
CA PRO A 6 -34.32 -60.14 57.50
C PRO A 6 -33.00 -59.83 56.78
N THR A 7 -32.85 -60.38 55.58
CA THR A 7 -31.73 -60.13 54.67
C THR A 7 -31.78 -58.69 54.16
N VAL A 8 -31.05 -57.79 54.82
CA VAL A 8 -30.87 -56.41 54.33
C VAL A 8 -29.96 -56.42 53.10
N ALA A 9 -30.58 -56.40 51.92
CA ALA A 9 -29.91 -56.18 50.65
C ALA A 9 -29.28 -54.78 50.64
N ARG A 10 -27.97 -54.70 50.91
CA ARG A 10 -27.21 -53.46 50.77
C ARG A 10 -27.10 -53.09 49.29
N MET A 11 -27.99 -52.21 48.84
CA MET A 11 -27.93 -51.58 47.53
C MET A 11 -26.67 -50.71 47.45
N ARG A 12 -25.59 -51.26 46.88
CA ARG A 12 -24.36 -50.51 46.59
C ARG A 12 -24.67 -49.44 45.56
N ARG A 13 -24.84 -48.19 46.00
CA ARG A 13 -24.87 -47.00 45.13
C ARG A 13 -23.53 -46.89 44.41
N ARG A 14 -23.47 -47.38 43.17
CA ARG A 14 -22.35 -47.08 42.24
C ARG A 14 -22.48 -45.62 41.84
N THR A 15 -21.65 -44.76 42.43
CA THR A 15 -21.53 -43.37 42.01
C THR A 15 -20.77 -43.31 40.68
N PRO A 16 -21.36 -42.79 39.58
CA PRO A 16 -20.65 -42.63 38.32
C PRO A 16 -19.84 -41.33 38.39
N ARG A 17 -18.66 -41.36 39.02
CA ARG A 17 -17.83 -40.17 39.29
C ARG A 17 -16.51 -40.14 38.50
N ARG A 18 -16.47 -40.69 37.28
CA ARG A 18 -15.22 -40.77 36.49
C ARG A 18 -15.24 -40.22 35.07
N ALA A 19 -16.39 -39.78 34.54
CA ALA A 19 -16.46 -39.20 33.19
C ALA A 19 -16.13 -37.68 33.13
N GLY A 20 -16.24 -36.95 34.24
CA GLY A 20 -16.08 -35.48 34.25
C GLY A 20 -14.66 -34.97 33.98
N ASN A 21 -13.64 -35.76 34.33
CA ASN A 21 -12.24 -35.31 34.20
C ASN A 21 -11.73 -35.31 32.76
N TYR A 22 -12.35 -36.06 31.85
CA TYR A 22 -11.92 -36.11 30.45
C TYR A 22 -12.37 -34.87 29.68
N TYR A 23 -13.63 -34.45 29.88
CA TYR A 23 -14.15 -33.21 29.30
C TYR A 23 -13.39 -31.98 29.82
N LEU A 24 -13.04 -31.95 31.12
CA LEU A 24 -12.24 -30.86 31.69
C LEU A 24 -10.83 -30.77 31.06
N LYS A 25 -10.22 -31.91 30.72
CA LYS A 25 -8.91 -31.94 30.07
C LYS A 25 -8.98 -31.51 28.61
N ILE A 26 -10.03 -31.94 27.89
CA ILE A 26 -10.25 -31.53 26.50
C ILE A 26 -10.53 -30.02 26.42
N THR A 27 -11.40 -29.49 27.28
CA THR A 27 -11.70 -28.05 27.29
C THR A 27 -10.47 -27.22 27.68
N GLY A 28 -9.68 -27.69 28.65
CA GLY A 28 -8.40 -27.07 29.00
C GLY A 28 -7.41 -27.05 27.83
N PHE A 29 -7.22 -28.19 27.15
CA PHE A 29 -6.33 -28.28 25.99
C PHE A 29 -6.82 -27.40 24.82
N ALA A 30 -8.13 -27.40 24.55
CA ALA A 30 -8.73 -26.56 23.51
C ALA A 30 -8.53 -25.07 23.78
N LEU A 31 -8.66 -24.63 25.04
CA LEU A 31 -8.37 -23.24 25.43
C LEU A 31 -6.91 -22.87 25.22
N VAL A 32 -5.98 -23.74 25.63
CA VAL A 32 -4.54 -23.50 25.44
C VAL A 32 -4.20 -23.45 23.94
N ALA A 33 -4.76 -24.35 23.14
CA ALA A 33 -4.59 -24.33 21.69
C ALA A 33 -5.15 -23.05 21.06
N ALA A 34 -6.35 -22.62 21.47
CA ALA A 34 -6.96 -21.39 20.98
C ALA A 34 -6.12 -20.14 21.33
N VAL A 35 -5.58 -20.07 22.56
CA VAL A 35 -4.68 -18.99 22.96
C VAL A 35 -3.38 -19.02 22.15
N GLY A 36 -2.81 -20.21 21.92
CA GLY A 36 -1.60 -20.36 21.10
C GLY A 36 -1.80 -19.91 19.65
N VAL A 37 -2.92 -20.29 19.03
CA VAL A 37 -3.28 -19.86 17.68
C VAL A 37 -3.50 -18.35 17.62
N TYR A 38 -4.20 -17.78 18.61
CA TYR A 38 -4.40 -16.33 18.70
C TYR A 38 -3.09 -15.57 18.84
N ALA A 39 -2.18 -16.04 19.70
CA ALA A 39 -0.87 -15.42 19.90
C ALA A 39 -0.02 -15.48 18.62
N ALA A 40 -0.02 -16.61 17.91
CA ALA A 40 0.68 -16.77 16.63
C ALA A 40 0.12 -15.83 15.56
N TRP A 41 -1.20 -15.71 15.47
CA TRP A 41 -1.86 -14.79 14.54
C TRP A 41 -1.55 -13.32 14.86
N ALA A 42 -1.62 -12.93 16.14
CA ALA A 42 -1.26 -11.59 16.58
C ALA A 42 0.20 -11.23 16.26
N PHE A 43 1.12 -12.18 16.44
CA PHE A 43 2.53 -12.01 16.06
C PHE A 43 2.70 -11.86 14.53
N ALA A 44 2.02 -12.70 13.74
CA ALA A 44 2.09 -12.62 12.28
C ALA A 44 1.59 -11.26 11.77
N VAL A 45 0.46 -10.76 12.27
CA VAL A 45 -0.08 -9.44 11.91
C VAL A 45 0.87 -8.32 12.29
N LYS A 46 1.47 -8.38 13.49
CA LYS A 46 2.43 -7.37 13.97
C LYS A 46 3.72 -7.31 13.15
N ILE A 47 4.14 -8.41 12.54
CA ILE A 47 5.30 -8.46 11.64
C ILE A 47 4.93 -8.00 10.23
N ILE A 48 3.77 -8.40 9.70
CA ILE A 48 3.40 -8.09 8.31
C ILE A 48 3.08 -6.60 8.12
N HIS A 49 2.46 -5.96 9.13
CA HIS A 49 2.03 -4.56 9.06
C HIS A 49 3.18 -3.54 8.83
N PRO A 50 4.32 -3.58 9.56
CA PRO A 50 5.42 -2.65 9.32
C PRO A 50 6.10 -2.83 7.96
N TYR A 51 6.14 -4.06 7.43
CA TYR A 51 6.74 -4.30 6.10
C TYR A 51 5.92 -3.67 4.98
N GLN A 52 4.59 -3.81 5.01
CA GLN A 52 3.72 -3.17 4.01
C GLN A 52 3.78 -1.65 4.08
N MET A 53 3.91 -1.10 5.30
CA MET A 53 3.99 0.35 5.50
C MET A 53 5.35 0.89 5.04
N GLY A 54 6.45 0.20 5.36
CA GLY A 54 7.79 0.58 4.89
C GLY A 54 7.91 0.58 3.36
N TRP A 55 7.30 -0.40 2.70
CA TRP A 55 7.30 -0.47 1.23
C TRP A 55 6.54 0.68 0.58
N LYS A 56 5.34 1.01 1.09
CA LYS A 56 4.56 2.15 0.58
C LYS A 56 5.29 3.46 0.78
N VAL A 57 5.83 3.70 1.98
CA VAL A 57 6.58 4.92 2.29
C VAL A 57 7.82 5.04 1.39
N ALA A 58 8.56 3.95 1.15
CA ALA A 58 9.70 3.97 0.25
C ALA A 58 9.31 4.29 -1.20
N GLN A 59 8.17 3.77 -1.68
CA GLN A 59 7.63 4.10 -3.00
C GLN A 59 7.21 5.56 -3.09
N ASP A 60 6.52 6.07 -2.07
CA ASP A 60 6.06 7.46 -2.03
C ASP A 60 7.23 8.44 -1.99
N VAL A 61 8.25 8.18 -1.15
CA VAL A 61 9.49 8.97 -1.11
C VAL A 61 10.16 8.98 -2.49
N LYS A 62 10.31 7.82 -3.12
CA LYS A 62 10.93 7.72 -4.45
C LYS A 62 10.12 8.46 -5.52
N LYS A 63 8.79 8.44 -5.43
CA LYS A 63 7.91 9.16 -6.35
C LYS A 63 8.08 10.67 -6.20
N VAL A 64 8.06 11.17 -4.97
CA VAL A 64 8.25 12.59 -4.66
C VAL A 64 9.65 13.05 -5.09
N GLU A 65 10.69 12.26 -4.82
CA GLU A 65 12.06 12.60 -5.23
C GLU A 65 12.19 12.70 -6.77
N ASN A 66 11.55 11.79 -7.51
CA ASN A 66 11.52 11.84 -8.96
C ASN A 66 10.75 13.06 -9.49
N GLU A 67 9.63 13.42 -8.86
CA GLU A 67 8.87 14.62 -9.21
C GLU A 67 9.69 15.89 -8.96
N LEU A 68 10.36 15.98 -7.81
CA LEU A 68 11.22 17.10 -7.47
C LEU A 68 12.39 17.23 -8.47
N ARG A 69 13.04 16.11 -8.81
CA ARG A 69 14.13 16.10 -9.80
C ARG A 69 13.63 16.56 -11.18
N ARG A 70 12.43 16.15 -11.60
CA ARG A 70 11.81 16.60 -12.86
C ARG A 70 11.52 18.09 -12.83
N GLN A 71 10.96 18.61 -11.74
CA GLN A 71 10.67 20.04 -11.58
C GLN A 71 11.95 20.87 -11.61
N HIS A 72 13.00 20.46 -10.92
CA HIS A 72 14.30 21.15 -10.99
C HIS A 72 14.88 21.16 -12.39
N ALA A 73 14.81 20.03 -13.11
CA ALA A 73 15.28 19.97 -14.49
C ALA A 73 14.46 20.89 -15.42
N GLN A 74 13.14 20.94 -15.24
CA GLN A 74 12.26 21.84 -16.00
C GLN A 74 12.56 23.31 -15.67
N ASN A 75 12.71 23.66 -14.40
CA ASN A 75 13.07 25.01 -13.99
C ASN A 75 14.40 25.44 -14.58
N ALA A 76 15.44 24.60 -14.53
CA ALA A 76 16.74 24.90 -15.14
C ALA A 76 16.64 25.12 -16.66
N LEU A 77 15.80 24.35 -17.36
CA LEU A 77 15.55 24.56 -18.79
C LEU A 77 14.80 25.85 -19.07
N LEU A 78 13.77 26.17 -18.26
CA LEU A 78 13.00 27.40 -18.37
C LEU A 78 13.87 28.63 -18.08
N GLU A 79 14.73 28.58 -17.07
CA GLU A 79 15.68 29.63 -16.76
C GLU A 79 16.64 29.90 -17.92
N LYS A 80 17.18 28.84 -18.54
CA LYS A 80 18.01 28.97 -19.76
C LYS A 80 17.22 29.59 -20.91
N ARG A 81 15.96 29.19 -21.10
CA ARG A 81 15.10 29.74 -22.16
C ARG A 81 14.77 31.21 -21.89
N LEU A 82 14.47 31.58 -20.65
CA LEU A 82 14.25 32.97 -20.24
C LEU A 82 15.51 33.81 -20.44
N ALA A 83 16.67 33.28 -20.08
CA ALA A 83 17.95 33.96 -20.32
C ALA A 83 18.17 34.20 -21.82
N TYR A 84 17.92 33.20 -22.67
CA TYR A 84 18.00 33.34 -24.12
C TYR A 84 17.01 34.36 -24.67
N LEU A 85 15.74 34.30 -24.26
CA LEU A 85 14.70 35.25 -24.68
C LEU A 85 14.99 36.71 -24.28
N LYS A 86 15.75 36.92 -23.22
CA LYS A 86 16.20 38.26 -22.81
C LYS A 86 17.31 38.83 -23.70
N THR A 87 17.95 37.99 -24.52
CA THR A 87 18.94 38.47 -25.50
C THR A 87 18.22 39.09 -26.71
N PRO A 88 18.83 40.09 -27.39
CA PRO A 88 18.26 40.65 -28.61
C PRO A 88 18.03 39.59 -29.70
N GLU A 89 18.98 38.67 -29.89
CA GLU A 89 18.86 37.59 -30.88
C GLU A 89 17.70 36.64 -30.55
N GLY A 90 17.51 36.28 -29.28
CA GLY A 90 16.44 35.39 -28.85
C GLY A 90 15.06 36.04 -28.97
N ALA A 91 14.94 37.32 -28.61
CA ALA A 91 13.73 38.09 -28.78
C ALA A 91 13.35 38.23 -30.27
N GLU A 92 14.31 38.55 -31.14
CA GLU A 92 14.07 38.67 -32.58
C GLU A 92 13.69 37.33 -33.23
N THR A 93 14.35 36.25 -32.85
CA THR A 93 14.05 34.91 -33.37
C THR A 93 12.62 34.48 -33.03
N GLU A 94 12.18 34.71 -31.79
CA GLU A 94 10.82 34.37 -31.37
C GLU A 94 9.78 35.36 -31.92
N ALA A 95 10.12 36.65 -32.09
CA ALA A 95 9.28 37.61 -32.79
C ALA A 95 9.05 37.21 -34.27
N ARG A 96 10.11 36.77 -34.96
CA ARG A 96 10.01 36.25 -36.34
C ARG A 96 9.18 34.96 -36.41
N ARG A 97 9.33 34.05 -35.45
CA ARG A 97 8.48 32.84 -35.36
C ARG A 97 7.01 33.19 -35.15
N ALA A 98 6.73 34.23 -34.37
CA ALA A 98 5.38 34.74 -34.17
C ALA A 98 4.85 35.55 -35.37
N GLY A 99 5.62 35.70 -36.45
CA GLY A 99 5.22 36.39 -37.68
C GLY A 99 5.43 37.90 -37.67
N PHE A 100 6.14 38.43 -36.67
CA PHE A 100 6.51 39.85 -36.64
C PHE A 100 7.78 40.08 -37.48
N ALA A 101 7.82 41.21 -38.18
CA ALA A 101 8.94 41.66 -38.98
C ALA A 101 9.37 43.07 -38.57
N ARG A 102 10.61 43.47 -38.89
CA ARG A 102 11.08 44.82 -38.59
C ARG A 102 10.39 45.83 -39.52
N PRO A 103 10.21 47.10 -39.08
CA PRO A 103 9.73 48.16 -39.95
C PRO A 103 10.61 48.27 -41.20
N GLY A 104 10.01 48.11 -42.39
CA GLY A 104 10.71 48.16 -43.67
C GLY A 104 11.12 46.80 -44.28
N GLU A 105 10.92 45.68 -43.58
CA GLU A 105 11.09 44.34 -44.17
C GLU A 105 9.82 43.91 -44.95
N GLN A 106 9.99 43.30 -46.13
CA GLN A 106 8.91 42.66 -46.89
C GLN A 106 8.76 41.19 -46.49
N VAL A 107 7.59 40.82 -45.96
CA VAL A 107 7.27 39.43 -45.58
C VAL A 107 6.54 38.72 -46.72
N TYR A 108 7.11 37.62 -47.22
CA TYR A 108 6.48 36.78 -48.24
C TYR A 108 5.78 35.57 -47.58
N LEU A 109 4.46 35.47 -47.76
CA LEU A 109 3.67 34.29 -47.37
C LEU A 109 3.72 33.25 -48.48
N ILE A 110 4.59 32.24 -48.35
CA ILE A 110 4.65 31.12 -49.27
C ILE A 110 3.56 30.12 -48.89
N ARG A 111 2.49 30.01 -49.69
CA ARG A 111 1.52 28.91 -49.55
C ARG A 111 2.18 27.63 -50.05
N PRO A 112 2.12 26.51 -49.31
CA PRO A 112 2.61 25.24 -49.81
C PRO A 112 1.81 24.87 -51.07
N ALA A 113 2.51 24.51 -52.14
CA ALA A 113 1.89 24.04 -53.36
C ALA A 113 1.02 22.82 -53.01
N LYS A 114 -0.25 22.82 -53.43
CA LYS A 114 -1.11 21.64 -53.33
C LYS A 114 -0.43 20.54 -54.15
N THR A 115 0.24 19.61 -53.49
CA THR A 115 0.65 18.36 -54.12
C THR A 115 -0.62 17.52 -54.30
N THR A 116 -1.26 17.68 -55.45
CA THR A 116 -2.29 16.74 -55.91
C THR A 116 -1.61 15.38 -56.09
N LYS A 117 -2.01 14.41 -55.27
CA LYS A 117 -1.67 12.99 -55.46
C LYS A 117 -2.38 12.44 -56.67
#